data_AF-A0A2V7K226-F1
#
_entry.id   AF-A0A2V7K226-F1
#
_cell.length_a   1.000
_cell.length_b   1.000
_cell.length_c   1.000
_cell.angle_alpha   90.00
_cell.angle_beta   90.00
_cell.angle_gamma   90.00
#
_symmetry.space_group_name_H-M   'P 1'
#
loop_
_entity.id
_entity.type
_entity.pdbx_description
1 polymer ?
#
loop_
_entity_poly.entity_id
_entity_poly.type
_entity_poly.pdbx_seq_one_letter_code
_entity_poly.pdbx_strand_id
1 'polypeptide(L)'
;MSVDLDDFETALAGQDFERAVAAYGGPLLDGFHLGGAPEFERLVDGERADLAKRMGEALKALAEVASGRGDHVAAVGWWRRLTVLDPLSSRAALGLMRALEAAGDRGGALQHAREHGRIVRQELDAAPDALITAFVAELRRTPMPPPRPPKPAVASIAVLPFVNLGPDPDTEYVSDGITEELI
;
A
#
# COMPACT_ATOMS: atom_id res chain seq x y z
N MET A 1 -3.10 -19.75 -0.49
CA MET A 1 -1.66 -20.07 -0.64
C MET A 1 -1.02 -19.71 0.69
N SER A 2 -0.46 -20.71 1.38
CA SER A 2 0.10 -20.59 2.73
C SER A 2 1.27 -19.61 2.75
N VAL A 3 1.32 -18.71 3.73
CA VAL A 3 2.53 -17.93 4.01
C VAL A 3 3.47 -18.87 4.76
N ASP A 4 4.67 -19.13 4.24
CA ASP A 4 5.70 -19.87 4.97
C ASP A 4 6.26 -18.98 6.09
N LEU A 5 5.72 -19.16 7.29
CA LEU A 5 6.11 -18.44 8.50
C LEU A 5 7.62 -18.65 8.79
N ASP A 6 8.14 -19.83 8.49
CA ASP A 6 9.55 -20.20 8.70
C ASP A 6 10.51 -19.38 7.83
N ASP A 7 10.14 -19.10 6.57
CA ASP A 7 10.93 -18.27 5.65
C ASP A 7 10.94 -16.80 6.10
N PHE A 8 9.82 -16.33 6.65
CA PHE A 8 9.71 -14.99 7.22
C PHE A 8 10.54 -14.82 8.49
N GLU A 9 10.46 -15.78 9.43
CA GLU A 9 11.24 -15.74 10.67
C GLU A 9 12.74 -15.85 10.39
N THR A 10 13.13 -16.70 9.44
CA THR A 10 14.53 -16.84 9.01
C THR A 10 15.06 -15.53 8.39
N ALA A 11 14.25 -14.86 7.55
CA ALA A 11 14.62 -13.59 6.96
C ALA A 11 14.74 -12.46 8.01
N LEU A 12 13.84 -12.42 9.01
CA LEU A 12 13.93 -11.49 10.14
C LEU A 12 15.17 -11.75 11.00
N ALA A 13 15.46 -13.00 11.32
CA ALA A 13 16.66 -13.38 12.08
C ALA A 13 17.96 -13.01 11.34
N GLY A 14 17.93 -13.06 10.00
CA GLY A 14 19.04 -12.65 9.13
C GLY A 14 19.15 -11.13 8.87
N GLN A 15 18.25 -10.30 9.43
CA GLN A 15 18.10 -8.88 9.09
C GLN A 15 17.85 -8.60 7.60
N ASP A 16 17.38 -9.59 6.85
CA ASP A 16 17.00 -9.46 5.44
C ASP A 16 15.54 -9.03 5.35
N PHE A 17 15.32 -7.75 5.66
CA PHE A 17 13.98 -7.17 5.76
C PHE A 17 13.25 -7.10 4.40
N GLU A 18 13.97 -7.01 3.29
CA GLU A 18 13.35 -7.02 1.96
C GLU A 18 12.71 -8.39 1.66
N ARG A 19 13.44 -9.46 1.98
CA ARG A 19 12.94 -10.84 1.82
C ARG A 19 11.80 -11.14 2.79
N ALA A 20 11.89 -10.68 4.03
CA ALA A 20 10.81 -10.80 5.00
C ALA A 20 9.52 -10.13 4.49
N VAL A 21 9.62 -8.91 3.96
CA VAL A 21 8.44 -8.19 3.45
C VAL A 21 7.89 -8.80 2.14
N ALA A 22 8.74 -9.37 1.29
CA ALA A 22 8.30 -10.08 0.09
C ALA A 22 7.57 -11.40 0.40
N ALA A 23 7.96 -12.10 1.47
CA ALA A 23 7.26 -13.27 1.98
C ALA A 23 5.87 -12.91 2.58
N TYR A 24 5.74 -11.69 3.15
CA TYR A 24 4.54 -11.13 3.78
C TYR A 24 3.61 -10.40 2.76
N GLY A 25 3.28 -11.04 1.64
CA GLY A 25 2.60 -10.40 0.49
C GLY A 25 1.08 -10.59 0.36
N GLY A 26 0.42 -11.36 1.24
CA GLY A 26 -1.02 -11.66 1.16
C GLY A 26 -1.87 -10.94 2.22
N PRO A 27 -3.20 -10.90 2.06
CA PRO A 27 -4.11 -10.46 3.11
C PRO A 27 -3.89 -11.35 4.31
N LEU A 28 -3.25 -10.82 5.34
CA LEU A 28 -3.01 -11.60 6.53
C LEU A 28 -4.37 -11.83 7.20
N LEU A 29 -4.64 -13.09 7.52
CA LEU A 29 -5.61 -13.51 8.54
C LEU A 29 -7.08 -13.65 8.15
N ASP A 30 -7.42 -13.90 6.89
CA ASP A 30 -8.66 -14.64 6.59
C ASP A 30 -8.32 -16.12 6.39
N GLY A 31 -8.64 -16.97 7.38
CA GLY A 31 -8.84 -18.41 7.11
C GLY A 31 -8.23 -19.46 8.04
N PHE A 32 -7.76 -19.15 9.26
CA PHE A 32 -7.43 -20.19 10.25
C PHE A 32 -8.24 -20.00 11.54
N HIS A 33 -9.50 -20.40 11.50
CA HIS A 33 -10.31 -20.71 12.67
C HIS A 33 -10.39 -22.24 12.80
N LEU A 34 -9.49 -22.84 13.59
CA LEU A 34 -9.69 -24.19 14.10
C LEU A 34 -10.55 -24.05 15.35
N GLY A 35 -11.86 -24.22 15.20
CA GLY A 35 -12.80 -24.07 16.29
C GLY A 35 -12.53 -25.04 17.43
N GLY A 36 -12.56 -24.54 18.67
CA GLY A 36 -12.74 -25.37 19.87
C GLY A 36 -11.76 -25.19 21.04
N ALA A 37 -10.83 -24.23 21.01
CA ALA A 37 -9.90 -24.03 22.13
C ALA A 37 -9.56 -22.54 22.37
N PRO A 38 -10.23 -21.87 23.33
CA PRO A 38 -10.02 -20.44 23.64
C PRO A 38 -8.60 -20.07 24.09
N GLU A 39 -7.83 -21.05 24.56
CA GLU A 39 -6.42 -20.88 24.94
C GLU A 39 -5.50 -20.92 23.73
N PHE A 40 -5.83 -21.75 22.73
CA PHE A 40 -5.12 -21.82 21.47
C PHE A 40 -5.42 -20.61 20.59
N GLU A 41 -6.65 -20.12 20.58
CA GLU A 41 -7.01 -18.85 19.91
C GLU A 41 -6.22 -17.67 20.51
N ARG A 42 -6.14 -17.58 21.85
CA ARG A 42 -5.31 -16.55 22.52
C ARG A 42 -3.81 -16.69 22.24
N LEU A 43 -3.30 -17.91 22.16
CA LEU A 43 -1.91 -18.16 21.80
C LEU A 43 -1.62 -17.73 20.36
N VAL A 44 -2.47 -18.15 19.43
CA VAL A 44 -2.35 -17.81 18.01
C VAL A 44 -2.52 -16.30 17.79
N ASP A 45 -3.44 -15.64 18.49
CA ASP A 45 -3.61 -14.18 18.43
C ASP A 45 -2.41 -13.43 19.02
N GLY A 46 -1.77 -13.99 20.06
CA GLY A 46 -0.50 -13.50 20.59
C GLY A 46 0.63 -13.59 19.57
N GLU A 47 0.79 -14.74 18.92
CA GLU A 47 1.78 -14.97 17.86
C GLU A 47 1.57 -14.02 16.67
N ARG A 48 0.30 -13.81 16.27
CA ARG A 48 -0.04 -12.83 15.22
C ARG A 48 0.34 -11.41 15.61
N ALA A 49 0.08 -11.01 16.86
CA ALA A 49 0.41 -9.68 17.36
C ALA A 49 1.93 -9.45 17.38
N ASP A 50 2.69 -10.46 17.81
CA ASP A 50 4.16 -10.41 17.82
C ASP A 50 4.72 -10.33 16.39
N LEU A 51 4.15 -11.10 15.45
CA LEU A 51 4.53 -11.06 14.04
C LEU A 51 4.25 -9.69 13.42
N ALA A 52 3.07 -9.12 13.67
CA ALA A 52 2.70 -7.78 13.20
C ALA A 52 3.64 -6.71 13.77
N LYS A 53 4.03 -6.83 15.04
CA LYS A 53 5.00 -5.92 15.66
C LYS A 53 6.37 -6.00 14.98
N ARG A 54 6.92 -7.21 14.77
CA ARG A 54 8.21 -7.40 14.08
C ARG A 54 8.16 -6.88 12.64
N MET A 55 7.07 -7.13 11.93
CA MET A 55 6.84 -6.58 10.59
C MET A 55 6.81 -5.06 10.60
N GLY A 56 6.14 -4.45 11.58
CA GLY A 56 6.11 -3.00 11.73
C GLY A 56 7.50 -2.40 11.98
N GLU A 57 8.32 -3.04 12.81
CA GLU A 57 9.70 -2.66 13.06
C GLU A 57 10.57 -2.77 11.79
N ALA A 58 10.42 -3.84 11.01
CA ALA A 58 11.12 -4.04 9.75
C ALA A 58 10.75 -2.96 8.71
N LEU A 59 9.46 -2.69 8.52
CA LEU A 59 8.98 -1.66 7.59
C LEU A 59 9.51 -0.27 7.97
N LYS A 60 9.51 0.05 9.27
CA LYS A 60 10.07 1.29 9.77
C LYS A 60 11.57 1.40 9.47
N ALA A 61 12.35 0.34 9.73
CA ALA A 61 13.78 0.33 9.48
C ALA A 61 14.09 0.51 7.98
N LEU A 62 13.38 -0.19 7.10
CA LEU A 62 13.50 -0.03 5.65
C LEU A 62 13.17 1.40 5.20
N ALA A 63 12.13 2.00 5.78
CA ALA A 63 11.75 3.38 5.47
C ALA A 63 12.80 4.40 5.92
N GLU A 64 13.40 4.22 7.10
CA GLU A 64 14.48 5.06 7.63
C GLU A 64 15.76 4.92 6.77
N VAL A 65 16.12 3.70 6.36
CA VAL A 65 17.26 3.44 5.47
C VAL A 65 17.04 4.07 4.09
N ALA A 66 15.87 3.87 3.48
CA ALA A 66 15.53 4.47 2.19
C ALA A 66 15.58 6.01 2.25
N SER A 67 15.04 6.59 3.33
CA SER A 67 15.10 8.04 3.58
C SER A 67 16.53 8.54 3.70
N GLY A 68 17.39 7.84 4.45
CA GLY A 68 18.81 8.19 4.61
C GLY A 68 19.62 8.11 3.31
N ARG A 69 19.21 7.23 2.37
CA ARG A 69 19.80 7.14 1.03
C ARG A 69 19.26 8.17 0.03
N GLY A 70 18.27 8.97 0.42
CA GLY A 70 17.58 9.90 -0.45
C GLY A 70 16.57 9.26 -1.42
N ASP A 71 16.27 7.96 -1.25
CA ASP A 71 15.21 7.28 -2.00
C ASP A 71 13.85 7.55 -1.36
N HIS A 72 13.34 8.75 -1.62
CA HIS A 72 12.07 9.21 -1.06
C HIS A 72 10.88 8.40 -1.57
N VAL A 73 10.96 7.80 -2.76
CA VAL A 73 9.87 6.99 -3.34
C VAL A 73 9.74 5.68 -2.57
N ALA A 74 10.85 4.96 -2.37
CA ALA A 74 10.85 3.74 -1.57
C ALA A 74 10.43 4.02 -0.12
N ALA A 75 10.93 5.12 0.48
CA ALA A 75 10.55 5.52 1.84
C ALA A 75 9.03 5.72 1.98
N VAL A 76 8.40 6.45 1.05
CA VAL A 76 6.93 6.62 1.03
C VAL A 76 6.22 5.28 0.92
N GLY A 77 6.71 4.36 0.08
CA GLY A 77 6.16 3.02 -0.05
C GLY A 77 6.15 2.23 1.26
N TRP A 78 7.29 2.22 1.98
CA TRP A 78 7.41 1.53 3.26
C TRP A 78 6.55 2.15 4.36
N TRP A 79 6.55 3.48 4.48
CA TRP A 79 5.71 4.17 5.45
C TRP A 79 4.21 3.96 5.20
N ARG A 80 3.77 3.92 3.93
CA ARG A 80 2.37 3.60 3.59
C ARG A 80 1.97 2.21 4.07
N ARG A 81 2.82 1.20 3.84
CA ARG A 81 2.57 -0.16 4.35
C ARG A 81 2.47 -0.17 5.88
N LEU A 82 3.35 0.57 6.56
CA LEU A 82 3.29 0.66 8.02
C LEU A 82 2.00 1.35 8.52
N THR A 83 1.52 2.39 7.84
CA THR A 83 0.25 3.05 8.21
C THR A 83 -0.98 2.19 7.94
N VAL A 84 -0.88 1.20 7.04
CA VAL A 84 -1.96 0.21 6.84
C VAL A 84 -1.93 -0.83 7.96
N LEU A 85 -0.74 -1.24 8.39
CA LEU A 85 -0.56 -2.20 9.47
C LEU A 85 -0.97 -1.62 10.83
N ASP A 86 -0.65 -0.35 11.08
CA ASP A 86 -1.01 0.37 12.32
C ASP A 86 -1.56 1.78 12.00
N PRO A 87 -2.86 1.89 11.66
CA PRO A 87 -3.51 3.14 11.28
C PRO A 87 -3.58 4.21 12.37
N LEU A 88 -3.48 3.81 13.64
CA LEU A 88 -3.53 4.70 14.80
C LEU A 88 -2.15 5.20 15.24
N SER A 89 -1.08 4.67 14.63
CA SER A 89 0.28 5.06 14.95
C SER A 89 0.60 6.47 14.47
N SER A 90 0.65 7.39 15.42
CA SER A 90 1.15 8.75 15.18
C SER A 90 2.59 8.76 14.67
N ARG A 91 3.40 7.77 15.05
CA ARG A 91 4.78 7.62 14.56
C ARG A 91 4.81 7.23 13.08
N ALA A 92 4.00 6.25 12.68
CA ALA A 92 3.93 5.83 11.28
C ALA A 92 3.39 6.97 10.40
N ALA A 93 2.35 7.66 10.86
CA ALA A 93 1.77 8.80 10.15
C ALA A 93 2.79 9.94 9.98
N LEU A 94 3.52 10.32 11.03
CA LEU A 94 4.55 11.35 10.95
C LEU A 94 5.71 10.93 10.02
N GLY A 95 6.11 9.66 10.04
CA GLY A 95 7.10 9.10 9.13
C GLY A 95 6.67 9.24 7.67
N LEU A 96 5.43 8.87 7.35
CA LEU A 96 4.87 9.03 6.01
C LEU A 96 4.81 10.50 5.59
N MET A 97 4.35 11.40 6.46
CA MET A 97 4.28 12.83 6.16
C MET A 97 5.66 13.41 5.81
N ARG A 98 6.71 13.03 6.55
CA ARG A 98 8.09 13.48 6.28
C ARG A 98 8.61 12.91 4.97
N ALA A 99 8.34 11.65 4.69
CA ALA A 99 8.75 11.03 3.42
C ALA A 99 8.05 11.68 2.21
N LEU A 100 6.76 12.00 2.33
CA LEU A 100 6.01 12.73 1.31
C LEU A 100 6.57 14.14 1.11
N GLU A 101 6.92 14.84 2.19
CA GLU A 101 7.51 16.16 2.10
C GLU A 101 8.90 16.14 1.42
N ALA A 102 9.75 15.17 1.78
CA ALA A 102 11.05 14.97 1.14
C ALA A 102 10.92 14.58 -0.35
N ALA A 103 9.86 13.86 -0.72
CA ALA A 103 9.50 13.58 -2.11
C ALA A 103 8.92 14.80 -2.86
N GLY A 104 8.67 15.92 -2.17
CA GLY A 104 8.06 17.14 -2.72
C GLY A 104 6.54 17.15 -2.73
N ASP A 105 5.88 16.10 -2.22
CA ASP A 105 4.42 16.00 -2.13
C ASP A 105 3.88 16.61 -0.82
N ARG A 106 4.01 17.95 -0.72
CA ARG A 106 3.55 18.74 0.44
C ARG A 106 2.02 18.74 0.58
N GLY A 107 1.28 18.44 -0.48
CA GLY A 107 -0.18 18.26 -0.48
C GLY A 107 -0.60 16.92 0.10
N GLY A 108 0.05 15.83 -0.33
CA GLY A 108 -0.16 14.49 0.18
C GLY A 108 0.15 14.37 1.67
N ALA A 109 1.22 15.01 2.15
CA ALA A 109 1.55 15.05 3.58
C ALA A 109 0.42 15.69 4.42
N LEU A 110 -0.14 16.83 3.97
CA LEU A 110 -1.25 17.51 4.64
C LEU A 110 -2.56 16.72 4.56
N GLN A 111 -2.81 16.03 3.44
CA GLN A 111 -3.97 15.15 3.30
C GLN A 111 -3.90 13.98 4.28
N HIS A 112 -2.74 13.31 4.35
CA HIS A 112 -2.55 12.19 5.25
C HIS A 112 -2.73 12.59 6.73
N ALA A 113 -2.24 13.77 7.13
CA ALA A 113 -2.43 14.27 8.49
C ALA A 113 -3.91 14.46 8.87
N ARG A 114 -4.73 14.96 7.92
CA ARG A 114 -6.18 15.13 8.14
C ARG A 114 -6.85 13.77 8.31
N GLU A 115 -6.47 12.81 7.48
CA GLU A 115 -7.05 11.47 7.52
C GLU A 115 -6.68 10.73 8.81
N HIS A 116 -5.41 10.74 9.20
CA HIS A 116 -4.98 10.17 10.48
C HIS A 116 -5.70 10.84 11.66
N GLY A 117 -5.83 12.17 11.64
CA GLY A 117 -6.58 12.89 12.68
C GLY A 117 -8.07 12.53 12.73
N ARG A 118 -8.68 12.18 11.59
CA ARG A 118 -10.06 11.67 11.52
C ARG A 118 -10.17 10.29 12.15
N ILE A 119 -9.27 9.38 11.81
CA ILE A 119 -9.24 8.00 12.35
C ILE A 119 -9.02 8.04 13.87
N VAL A 120 -7.98 8.74 14.36
CA VAL A 120 -7.70 8.85 15.80
C VAL A 120 -8.88 9.40 16.59
N ARG A 121 -9.58 10.41 16.04
CA ARG A 121 -10.77 10.96 16.69
C ARG A 121 -11.92 9.96 16.73
N GLN A 122 -12.13 9.19 15.66
CA GLN A 122 -13.21 8.21 15.60
C GLN A 122 -12.98 7.01 16.52
N GLU A 123 -11.75 6.50 16.56
CA GLU A 123 -11.42 5.27 17.28
C GLU A 123 -11.06 5.52 18.76
N LEU A 124 -10.43 6.65 19.08
CA LEU A 124 -9.87 6.92 20.42
C LEU A 124 -10.51 8.12 21.13
N ASP A 125 -11.45 8.84 20.49
CA ASP A 125 -11.99 10.14 20.94
C ASP A 125 -10.90 11.14 21.37
N ALA A 126 -9.72 11.01 20.74
CA ALA A 126 -8.53 11.75 21.09
C ALA A 126 -8.23 12.85 20.06
N ALA A 127 -7.55 13.91 20.51
CA ALA A 127 -7.00 14.91 19.61
C ALA A 127 -5.78 14.34 18.85
N PRO A 128 -5.50 14.84 17.62
CA PRO A 128 -4.28 14.48 16.91
C PRO A 128 -3.02 14.79 17.72
N ASP A 129 -1.99 13.94 17.59
CA ASP A 129 -0.72 14.10 18.28
C ASP A 129 -0.07 15.48 18.05
N ALA A 130 0.59 16.01 19.08
CA ALA A 130 1.21 17.33 19.05
C ALA A 130 2.33 17.43 18.00
N LEU A 131 3.10 16.36 17.77
CA LEU A 131 4.15 16.32 16.75
C LEU A 131 3.58 16.41 15.34
N ILE A 132 2.45 15.76 15.08
CA ILE A 132 1.74 15.87 13.80
C ILE A 132 1.23 17.30 13.61
N THR A 133 0.62 17.86 14.66
CA THR A 133 0.09 19.23 14.62
C THR A 133 1.20 20.26 14.37
N ALA A 134 2.34 20.11 15.05
CA ALA A 134 3.52 20.96 14.85
C ALA A 134 4.06 20.84 13.42
N PHE A 135 4.19 19.61 12.90
CA PHE A 135 4.68 19.41 11.54
C PHE A 135 3.72 19.98 10.49
N VAL A 136 2.41 19.84 10.66
CA VAL A 136 1.41 20.50 9.79
C VAL A 136 1.57 22.03 9.80
N ALA A 137 1.82 22.64 10.96
CA ALA A 137 2.06 24.07 11.05
C ALA A 137 3.33 24.50 10.30
N GLU A 138 4.40 23.70 10.37
CA GLU A 138 5.65 23.91 9.62
C GLU A 138 5.44 23.78 8.10
N LEU A 139 4.75 22.72 7.67
CA LEU A 139 4.40 22.47 6.27
C LEU A 139 3.68 23.68 5.63
N ARG A 140 2.82 24.37 6.41
CA ARG A 140 2.02 25.53 5.97
C ARG A 140 2.79 26.86 5.96
N ARG A 141 3.82 27.00 6.79
CA ARG A 141 4.61 28.24 6.91
C ARG A 141 5.68 28.37 5.83
N THR A 142 6.07 27.26 5.23
CA THR A 142 7.12 27.22 4.20
C THR A 142 6.50 27.51 2.83
N PRO A 143 6.85 28.62 2.15
CA PRO A 143 6.34 28.89 0.81
C PRO A 143 6.79 27.77 -0.14
N MET A 144 5.85 27.20 -0.87
CA MET A 144 6.10 26.10 -1.79
C MET A 144 7.06 26.59 -2.90
N PRO A 145 8.24 25.96 -3.09
CA PRO A 145 9.01 26.21 -4.29
C PRO A 145 8.13 25.86 -5.52
N PRO A 146 8.26 26.58 -6.64
CA PRO A 146 7.41 26.36 -7.81
C PRO A 146 7.43 24.87 -8.21
N PRO A 147 6.29 24.31 -8.66
CA PRO A 147 6.17 22.89 -8.94
C PRO A 147 7.28 22.47 -9.90
N ARG A 148 8.14 21.53 -9.46
CA ARG A 148 9.04 20.85 -10.38
C ARG A 148 8.18 20.00 -11.32
N PRO A 149 8.41 20.05 -12.65
CA PRO A 149 7.69 19.20 -13.57
C PRO A 149 7.86 17.73 -13.15
N PRO A 150 6.79 16.92 -13.18
CA PRO A 150 6.88 15.52 -12.80
C PRO A 150 7.94 14.84 -13.65
N LYS A 151 8.89 14.15 -13.02
CA LYS A 151 9.74 13.19 -13.73
C LYS A 151 8.80 12.16 -14.37
N PRO A 152 8.91 11.87 -15.68
CA PRO A 152 8.04 10.91 -16.32
C PRO A 152 8.16 9.57 -15.59
N ALA A 153 7.06 9.15 -14.96
CA ALA A 153 6.92 7.79 -14.47
C ALA A 153 7.03 6.88 -15.69
N VAL A 154 7.88 5.86 -15.57
CA VAL A 154 8.03 4.75 -16.52
C VAL A 154 6.70 4.36 -17.16
N ALA A 155 6.71 4.21 -18.48
CA ALA A 155 5.55 3.89 -19.30
C ALA A 155 4.90 2.58 -18.83
N SER A 156 3.84 2.68 -18.03
CA SER A 156 2.91 1.56 -17.84
C SER A 156 2.16 1.36 -19.15
N ILE A 157 2.42 0.24 -19.80
CA ILE A 157 1.63 -0.26 -20.93
C ILE A 157 0.25 -0.62 -20.39
N ALA A 158 -0.78 0.12 -20.81
CA ALA A 158 -2.15 -0.35 -20.67
C ALA A 158 -2.36 -1.52 -21.64
N VAL A 159 -2.49 -2.73 -21.11
CA VAL A 159 -2.99 -3.88 -21.88
C VAL A 159 -4.51 -3.81 -21.81
N LEU A 160 -5.12 -3.28 -22.87
CA LEU A 160 -6.55 -3.45 -23.12
C LEU A 160 -6.82 -4.90 -23.51
N PRO A 161 -7.98 -5.48 -23.15
CA PRO A 161 -8.37 -6.79 -23.69
C PRO A 161 -8.53 -6.67 -25.21
N PHE A 162 -7.72 -7.44 -25.94
CA PHE A 162 -7.80 -7.56 -27.37
C PHE A 162 -9.13 -8.21 -27.75
N VAL A 163 -10.05 -7.44 -28.34
CA VAL A 163 -11.18 -8.00 -29.08
C VAL A 163 -10.60 -8.53 -30.39
N ASN A 164 -10.91 -9.79 -30.66
CA ASN A 164 -10.45 -10.60 -31.79
C ASN A 164 -10.63 -9.85 -33.12
N LEU A 165 -9.54 -9.39 -33.74
CA LEU A 165 -9.50 -8.96 -35.15
C LEU A 165 -9.00 -10.14 -36.00
N GLY A 166 -9.74 -11.24 -35.96
CA GLY A 166 -9.69 -12.28 -36.98
C GLY A 166 -10.49 -11.84 -38.21
N PRO A 167 -10.10 -12.26 -39.43
CA PRO A 167 -10.70 -11.78 -40.67
C PRO A 167 -12.02 -12.51 -40.96
N ASP A 168 -12.99 -11.78 -41.48
CA ASP A 168 -14.24 -12.24 -42.13
C ASP A 168 -15.51 -12.29 -41.23
N PRO A 169 -16.46 -11.33 -41.41
CA PRO A 169 -17.63 -11.17 -40.54
C PRO A 169 -19.00 -11.48 -41.22
N ASP A 170 -19.13 -12.54 -42.02
CA ASP A 170 -20.34 -13.41 -42.08
C ASP A 170 -20.35 -14.20 -43.40
N THR A 171 -19.78 -15.42 -43.36
CA THR A 171 -19.66 -16.32 -44.52
C THR A 171 -20.33 -17.68 -44.27
N GLU A 172 -21.13 -17.83 -43.19
CA GLU A 172 -21.94 -19.03 -42.95
C GLU A 172 -23.21 -19.00 -43.83
N TYR A 173 -23.13 -19.76 -44.92
CA TYR A 173 -24.19 -20.16 -45.85
C TYR A 173 -25.57 -20.34 -45.20
N VAL A 174 -26.56 -19.52 -45.59
CA VAL A 174 -27.97 -19.96 -45.64
C VAL A 174 -28.69 -19.28 -46.81
N SER A 175 -28.73 -20.04 -47.91
CA SER A 175 -29.85 -20.23 -48.84
C SER A 175 -31.01 -19.20 -48.92
N ASP A 176 -31.31 -18.90 -50.18
CA ASP A 176 -32.65 -18.94 -50.80
C ASP A 176 -33.38 -17.60 -51.01
N GLY A 177 -33.96 -17.45 -52.21
CA GLY A 177 -34.98 -16.44 -52.49
C GLY A 177 -34.67 -15.40 -53.56
N ILE A 178 -34.64 -15.81 -54.85
CA ILE A 178 -35.49 -15.24 -55.93
C ILE A 178 -36.28 -13.95 -55.55
N THR A 179 -36.28 -12.85 -56.32
CA THR A 179 -37.01 -12.71 -57.59
C THR A 179 -36.78 -11.30 -58.17
N GLU A 180 -36.74 -11.21 -59.52
CA GLU A 180 -37.14 -10.06 -60.39
C GLU A 180 -36.32 -8.75 -60.35
N GLU A 181 -36.24 -7.92 -61.40
CA GLU A 181 -36.29 -7.98 -62.88
C GLU A 181 -36.16 -6.50 -63.30
N LEU A 182 -35.79 -6.24 -64.56
CA LEU A 182 -35.95 -4.96 -65.28
C LEU A 182 -35.06 -3.77 -64.81
N ILE A 183 -34.27 -3.09 -65.64
CA ILE A 183 -34.29 -2.84 -67.10
C ILE A 183 -32.84 -2.65 -67.57
#